data_AF-A0A2N5HYH4-F1
#
_entry.id   AF-A0A2N5HYH4-F1
#
_cell.length_a   1.000
_cell.length_b   1.000
_cell.length_c   1.000
_cell.angle_alpha   90.00
_cell.angle_beta   90.00
_cell.angle_gamma   90.00
#
_symmetry.space_group_name_H-M   'P 1'
#
loop_
_entity.id
_entity.type
_entity.pdbx_description
1 polymer ?
#
loop_
_entity_poly.entity_id
_entity_poly.type
_entity_poly.pdbx_seq_one_letter_code
_entity_poly.pdbx_strand_id
1 'polypeptide(L)'
;MKELFPVKQVIGFVFSLILTAVALAVYFMDMSFTVGMTILLVTAFIQAGLQLVVFMHAGETEDKAAIYTNIYYGVAMALITILGTLLCMIWGYI
;
A
#
# COMPACT_ATOMS: atom_id res chain seq x y z
N MET A 1 -13.87 -1.44 30.16
CA MET A 1 -12.55 -1.82 29.59
C MET A 1 -12.63 -2.74 28.37
N LYS A 2 -13.63 -3.64 28.24
CA LYS A 2 -13.83 -4.47 27.03
C LYS A 2 -14.22 -3.69 25.76
N GLU A 3 -14.78 -2.48 25.89
CA GLU A 3 -15.19 -1.65 24.74
C GLU A 3 -14.09 -0.68 24.25
N LEU A 4 -12.97 -0.56 24.96
CA LEU A 4 -11.86 0.31 24.57
C LEU A 4 -10.75 -0.43 23.82
N PHE A 5 -10.87 -1.76 23.66
CA PHE A 5 -9.84 -2.52 22.96
C PHE A 5 -10.10 -2.45 21.45
N PRO A 6 -9.17 -1.88 20.65
CA PRO A 6 -9.37 -1.67 19.22
C PRO A 6 -9.16 -2.98 18.43
N VAL A 7 -10.08 -3.93 18.59
CA VAL A 7 -9.97 -5.31 18.05
C VAL A 7 -9.81 -5.29 16.52
N LYS A 8 -10.53 -4.41 15.82
CA LYS A 8 -10.44 -4.26 14.36
C LYS A 8 -9.02 -3.86 13.92
N GLN A 9 -8.41 -2.92 14.63
CA GLN A 9 -7.06 -2.42 14.35
C GLN A 9 -6.00 -3.47 14.67
N VAL A 10 -6.18 -4.23 15.76
CA VAL A 10 -5.27 -5.33 16.11
C VAL A 10 -5.30 -6.43 15.05
N ILE A 11 -6.48 -6.80 14.55
CA ILE A 11 -6.61 -7.78 13.46
C ILE A 11 -5.95 -7.24 12.18
N GLY A 12 -6.19 -5.98 11.83
CA GLY A 12 -5.52 -5.33 10.71
C GLY A 12 -4.00 -5.33 10.83
N PHE A 13 -3.48 -5.07 12.03
CA PHE A 13 -2.05 -5.12 12.32
C PHE A 13 -1.45 -6.52 12.19
N VAL A 14 -2.14 -7.55 12.69
CA VAL A 14 -1.67 -8.94 12.51
C VAL A 14 -1.67 -9.32 11.03
N PHE A 15 -2.70 -8.92 10.28
CA PHE A 15 -2.74 -9.18 8.84
C PHE A 15 -1.62 -8.47 8.06
N SER A 16 -1.28 -7.23 8.46
CA SER A 16 -0.16 -6.49 7.86
C SER A 16 1.18 -7.19 8.14
N LEU A 17 1.39 -7.71 9.35
CA LEU A 17 2.58 -8.50 9.69
C LEU A 17 2.69 -9.76 8.84
N ILE A 18 1.59 -10.47 8.62
CA ILE A 18 1.57 -11.67 7.77
C ILE A 18 1.95 -11.31 6.32
N LEU A 19 1.35 -10.27 5.74
CA LEU A 19 1.69 -9.83 4.39
C LEU A 19 3.16 -9.45 4.25
N THR A 20 3.72 -8.76 5.24
CA THR A 20 5.14 -8.40 5.27
C THR A 20 6.03 -9.64 5.40
N ALA A 21 5.65 -10.63 6.21
CA ALA A 21 6.38 -11.89 6.32
C ALA A 21 6.36 -12.68 5.01
N VAL A 22 5.24 -12.70 4.29
CA VAL A 22 5.12 -13.32 2.95
C VAL A 22 6.02 -12.60 1.95
N ALA A 23 6.04 -11.28 1.93
CA ALA A 23 6.93 -10.51 1.07
C ALA A 23 8.41 -10.78 1.41
N LEU A 24 8.75 -10.84 2.69
CA LEU A 24 10.10 -11.15 3.16
C LEU A 24 10.54 -12.58 2.78
N ALA A 25 9.61 -13.53 2.75
CA ALA A 25 9.90 -14.91 2.36
C ALA A 25 10.46 -15.02 0.93
N VAL A 26 10.08 -14.10 0.02
CA VAL A 26 10.62 -14.03 -1.34
C VAL A 26 12.14 -13.86 -1.35
N TYR A 27 12.73 -13.19 -0.35
CA TYR A 27 14.18 -13.05 -0.24
C TYR A 27 14.88 -14.36 0.12
N PHE A 28 14.24 -15.20 0.94
CA PHE A 28 14.83 -16.45 1.42
C PHE A 28 14.54 -17.65 0.53
N MET A 29 13.55 -17.55 -0.35
CA MET A 29 13.17 -18.61 -1.27
C MET A 29 13.83 -18.37 -2.64
N ASP A 30 14.44 -19.42 -3.19
CA ASP A 30 15.09 -19.37 -4.50
C ASP A 30 14.03 -19.44 -5.62
N MET A 31 13.29 -18.34 -5.77
CA MET A 31 12.19 -18.17 -6.72
C MET A 31 12.67 -17.56 -8.03
N SER A 32 11.98 -17.87 -9.13
CA SER A 32 12.20 -17.14 -10.38
C SER A 32 11.80 -15.67 -10.24
N PHE A 33 12.47 -14.79 -10.99
CA PHE A 33 12.23 -13.35 -10.94
C PHE A 33 10.74 -13.00 -11.13
N THR A 34 10.06 -13.66 -12.08
CA THR A 34 8.64 -13.42 -12.35
C THR A 34 7.78 -13.74 -11.12
N VAL A 35 8.00 -14.90 -10.49
CA VAL A 35 7.20 -15.33 -9.32
C VAL A 35 7.46 -14.41 -8.14
N GLY A 36 8.73 -14.14 -7.83
CA GLY A 36 9.09 -13.24 -6.73
C GLY A 36 8.50 -11.83 -6.91
N MET A 37 8.63 -11.27 -8.12
CA MET A 37 8.09 -9.94 -8.43
C MET A 37 6.56 -9.87 -8.35
N THR A 38 5.86 -10.91 -8.82
CA THR A 38 4.40 -10.98 -8.70
C THR A 38 3.97 -11.00 -7.23
N ILE A 39 4.63 -11.80 -6.38
CA ILE A 39 4.31 -11.84 -4.94
C ILE A 39 4.54 -10.47 -4.30
N LEU A 40 5.69 -9.83 -4.57
CA LEU A 40 6.01 -8.52 -4.02
C LEU A 40 5.01 -7.44 -4.44
N LEU A 41 4.64 -7.38 -5.73
CA LEU A 41 3.65 -6.41 -6.20
C LEU A 41 2.27 -6.65 -5.60
N VAL A 42 1.79 -7.91 -5.61
CA VAL A 42 0.47 -8.24 -5.07
C VAL A 42 0.39 -7.92 -3.57
N THR A 43 1.40 -8.33 -2.79
CA THR A 43 1.45 -8.04 -1.35
C THR A 43 1.55 -6.53 -1.08
N ALA A 44 2.30 -5.77 -1.89
CA ALA A 44 2.39 -4.30 -1.76
C ALA A 44 1.04 -3.60 -2.00
N PHE A 45 0.29 -3.99 -3.04
CA PHE A 45 -1.03 -3.40 -3.30
C PHE A 45 -2.06 -3.77 -2.23
N ILE A 46 -2.04 -5.03 -1.76
CA ILE A 46 -2.91 -5.46 -0.66
C ILE A 46 -2.56 -4.68 0.62
N GLN A 47 -1.27 -4.49 0.92
CA GLN A 47 -0.82 -3.68 2.06
C GLN A 47 -1.29 -2.22 1.97
N ALA A 48 -1.15 -1.60 0.80
CA ALA A 48 -1.64 -0.24 0.59
C ALA A 48 -3.16 -0.15 0.83
N GLY A 49 -3.94 -1.12 0.31
CA GLY A 49 -5.37 -1.20 0.54
C GLY A 49 -5.75 -1.40 2.01
N LEU A 50 -5.05 -2.30 2.72
CA LEU A 50 -5.22 -2.52 4.15
C LEU A 50 -5.01 -1.23 4.95
N GLN A 51 -4.01 -0.45 4.58
CA GLN A 51 -3.70 0.82 5.23
C GLN A 51 -4.82 1.86 5.03
N LEU A 52 -5.34 1.97 3.81
CA LEU A 52 -6.43 2.89 3.48
C LEU A 52 -7.75 2.49 4.17
N VAL A 53 -8.05 1.20 4.24
CA VAL A 53 -9.35 0.72 4.76
C VAL A 53 -9.34 0.59 6.28
N VAL A 54 -8.33 -0.07 6.87
CA VAL A 54 -8.34 -0.45 8.29
C VAL A 54 -7.69 0.61 9.18
N PHE A 55 -6.65 1.30 8.72
CA PHE A 55 -5.95 2.28 9.54
C PHE A 55 -6.46 3.70 9.32
N MET A 56 -6.74 4.08 8.08
CA MET A 56 -7.26 5.42 7.78
C MET A 56 -8.77 5.56 7.99
N HIS A 57 -9.52 4.47 8.22
CA HIS A 57 -10.99 4.48 8.38
C HIS A 57 -11.70 5.36 7.34
N ALA A 58 -11.17 5.38 6.10
CA ALA A 58 -11.52 6.37 5.09
C ALA A 58 -13.01 6.38 4.70
N GLY A 59 -13.72 5.27 4.99
CA GLY A 59 -15.14 5.10 4.74
C GLY A 59 -16.07 5.23 5.95
N GLU A 60 -15.59 5.54 7.16
CA GLU A 60 -16.44 5.58 8.38
C GLU A 60 -16.75 7.00 8.89
N THR A 61 -16.12 8.06 8.35
CA THR A 61 -16.31 9.47 8.76
C THR A 61 -17.39 10.19 7.95
N GLU A 62 -17.93 11.34 8.38
CA GLU A 62 -18.91 12.09 7.57
C GLU A 62 -18.28 12.69 6.29
N ASP A 63 -16.97 12.98 6.33
CA ASP A 63 -16.19 13.60 5.25
C ASP A 63 -15.50 12.60 4.30
N LYS A 64 -16.07 11.41 4.10
CA LYS A 64 -15.51 10.33 3.24
C LYS A 64 -15.07 10.87 1.88
N ALA A 65 -15.93 11.67 1.25
CA ALA A 65 -15.68 12.23 -0.08
C ALA A 65 -14.42 13.11 -0.12
N ALA A 66 -14.19 13.93 0.92
CA ALA A 66 -13.00 14.77 1.01
C ALA A 66 -11.73 13.93 1.22
N ILE A 67 -11.80 12.89 2.06
CA ILE A 67 -10.68 11.98 2.31
C ILE A 67 -10.30 11.21 1.05
N TYR A 68 -11.27 10.62 0.35
CA TYR A 68 -11.01 9.91 -0.91
C TYR A 68 -10.47 10.82 -2.01
N THR A 69 -10.95 12.07 -2.09
CA THR A 69 -10.43 13.06 -3.05
C THR A 69 -8.97 13.40 -2.75
N ASN A 70 -8.61 13.59 -1.48
CA ASN A 70 -7.22 13.84 -1.08
C ASN A 70 -6.30 12.65 -1.37
N ILE A 71 -6.75 11.42 -1.10
CA ILE A 71 -5.99 10.21 -1.41
C ILE A 71 -5.76 10.11 -2.93
N TYR A 72 -6.81 10.30 -3.74
CA TYR A 72 -6.70 10.25 -5.19
C TYR A 72 -5.76 11.33 -5.72
N TYR A 73 -5.87 12.55 -5.20
CA TYR A 73 -4.96 13.65 -5.51
C TYR A 73 -3.51 13.29 -5.16
N GLY A 74 -3.26 12.74 -3.96
CA GLY A 74 -1.93 12.31 -3.54
C GLY A 74 -1.35 11.21 -4.43
N VAL A 75 -2.15 10.22 -4.82
CA VAL A 75 -1.74 9.16 -5.76
C VAL A 75 -1.43 9.74 -7.13
N ALA A 76 -2.26 10.64 -7.65
CA ALA A 76 -2.02 11.31 -8.93
C ALA A 76 -0.70 12.11 -8.90
N MET A 77 -0.45 12.87 -7.83
CA MET A 77 0.80 13.58 -7.64
C MET A 77 2.00 12.64 -7.59
N ALA A 78 1.92 11.54 -6.84
CA ALA A 78 2.99 10.54 -6.77
C ALA A 78 3.30 9.93 -8.16
N LEU A 79 2.26 9.59 -8.93
CA LEU A 79 2.41 9.06 -10.29
C LEU A 79 3.03 10.08 -11.23
N ILE A 80 2.53 11.33 -11.24
CA ILE A 80 3.07 12.40 -12.09
C ILE A 80 4.54 12.66 -11.73
N THR A 81 4.89 12.72 -10.45
CA THR A 81 6.27 12.94 -10.02
C THR A 81 7.18 11.79 -10.42
N ILE A 82 6.82 10.55 -10.13
CA ILE A 82 7.66 9.37 -10.42
C ILE A 82 7.79 9.17 -11.94
N LEU A 83 6.68 9.14 -12.67
CA LEU A 83 6.72 8.92 -14.12
C LEU A 83 7.32 10.11 -14.85
N GLY A 84 7.03 11.34 -14.42
CA GLY A 84 7.60 12.55 -14.99
C GLY A 84 9.12 12.62 -14.80
N THR A 85 9.63 12.28 -13.61
CA THR A 85 11.09 12.24 -13.39
C THR A 85 11.75 11.10 -14.16
N LEU A 86 11.15 9.91 -14.23
CA LEU A 86 11.64 8.82 -15.07
C LEU A 86 11.69 9.22 -16.55
N LEU A 87 10.64 9.89 -17.04
CA LEU A 87 10.58 10.41 -18.41
C LEU A 87 11.70 11.44 -18.66
N CYS A 88 11.89 12.40 -17.75
CA CYS A 88 12.96 13.39 -17.86
C CYS A 88 14.35 12.76 -17.83
N MET A 89 14.58 11.72 -17.02
CA MET A 89 15.88 11.02 -17.00
C MET A 89 16.15 10.22 -18.27
N ILE A 90 15.09 9.68 -18.91
CA ILE A 90 15.22 8.93 -20.16
C ILE A 90 15.39 9.86 -21.36
N TRP A 91 14.64 10.96 -21.42
CA TRP A 91 14.54 11.84 -22.60
C TRP A 91 15.32 13.14 -22.49
N GLY A 92 15.54 13.64 -21.27
CA GLY A 92 16.29 14.87 -21.00
C GLY A 92 17.81 14.69 -20.97
N TYR A 93 18.29 13.46 -21.20
CA TYR A 93 19.69 13.13 -21.43
C TYR A 93 19.99 12.90 -22.95
N ILE A 94 19.17 13.48 -23.83
CA ILE A 94 19.44 13.69 -25.26
C ILE A 94 19.85 15.14 -25.45
#